data_AF-A0A7X6SYL7-F1
#
_entry.id   AF-A0A7X6SYL7-F1
#
_cell.length_a   1.000
_cell.length_b   1.000
_cell.length_c   1.000
_cell.angle_alpha   90.00
_cell.angle_beta   90.00
_cell.angle_gamma   90.00
#
_symmetry.space_group_name_H-M   'P 1'
#
loop_
_entity.id
_entity.type
_entity.pdbx_description
1 polymer ?
#
loop_
_entity_poly.entity_id
_entity_poly.type
_entity_poly.pdbx_seq_one_letter_code
_entity_poly.pdbx_strand_id
1 'polypeptide(L)'
;MHLSRKNQKVVCQKGFTVIEVMIAITILAIGLLGIASMQMNAIRGNSLSDNITCAVALAEDKMEELMGLAYSDPALEDTVLENNSSLTSVTEGLVDKQELRIDETGKPGAGHFRRVWNIADDMPIPDSKTVTVIVLWKRDRHQVSLTSVKRT
;
A
#
# COMPACT_ATOMS: atom_id res chain seq x y z
N MET A 1 -28.09 -9.10 -80.93
CA MET A 1 -27.11 -9.32 -79.84
C MET A 1 -27.31 -8.20 -78.82
N HIS A 2 -27.99 -8.47 -77.70
CA HIS A 2 -28.45 -7.46 -76.74
C HIS A 2 -27.55 -7.51 -75.49
N LEU A 3 -26.73 -6.48 -75.27
CA LEU A 3 -25.90 -6.35 -74.08
C LEU A 3 -26.68 -5.63 -72.99
N SER A 4 -27.10 -6.37 -71.96
CA SER A 4 -27.77 -5.85 -70.76
C SER A 4 -26.73 -5.16 -69.85
N ARG A 5 -26.79 -3.83 -69.77
CA ARG A 5 -26.01 -3.04 -68.79
C ARG A 5 -26.65 -3.18 -67.41
N LYS A 6 -25.95 -3.88 -66.51
CA LYS A 6 -26.32 -3.99 -65.09
C LYS A 6 -26.04 -2.64 -64.41
N ASN A 7 -27.09 -1.86 -64.09
CA ASN A 7 -26.97 -0.58 -63.39
C ASN A 7 -26.46 -0.80 -61.96
N GLN A 8 -25.20 -0.45 -61.71
CA GLN A 8 -24.60 -0.46 -60.38
C GLN A 8 -25.10 0.77 -59.61
N LYS A 9 -25.90 0.56 -58.56
CA LYS A 9 -26.39 1.65 -57.71
C LYS A 9 -25.21 2.31 -57.02
N VAL A 10 -24.93 3.56 -57.38
CA VAL A 10 -24.03 4.43 -56.61
C VAL A 10 -24.72 4.72 -55.29
N VAL A 11 -24.20 4.17 -54.20
CA VAL A 11 -24.68 4.49 -52.85
C VAL A 11 -24.14 5.86 -52.50
N CYS A 12 -25.02 6.86 -52.49
CA CYS A 12 -24.67 8.22 -52.08
C CYS A 12 -24.48 8.24 -50.56
N GLN A 13 -23.26 8.46 -50.07
CA GLN A 13 -23.01 8.60 -48.65
C GLN A 13 -23.48 9.99 -48.20
N LYS A 14 -24.46 10.02 -47.29
CA LYS A 14 -24.86 11.27 -46.62
C LYS A 14 -23.72 11.71 -45.71
N GLY A 15 -23.23 12.94 -45.90
CA GLY A 15 -22.26 13.56 -45.00
C GLY A 15 -22.88 13.94 -43.65
N PHE A 16 -22.04 14.12 -42.63
CA PHE A 16 -22.46 14.53 -41.29
C PHE A 16 -22.93 15.98 -41.25
N THR A 17 -23.91 16.26 -40.40
CA THR A 17 -24.36 17.64 -40.16
C THR A 17 -23.49 18.33 -39.11
N VAL A 18 -23.37 19.66 -39.14
CA VAL A 18 -22.60 20.41 -38.13
C VAL A 18 -23.16 20.19 -36.72
N ILE A 19 -24.49 20.14 -36.58
CA ILE A 19 -25.14 19.90 -35.28
C ILE A 19 -24.80 18.52 -34.71
N GLU A 20 -24.66 17.50 -35.57
CA GLU A 20 -24.28 16.15 -35.15
C GLU A 20 -22.84 16.11 -34.61
N VAL A 21 -21.93 16.85 -35.24
CA VAL A 21 -20.55 17.00 -34.74
C VAL A 21 -20.53 17.74 -33.40
N MET A 22 -21.33 18.80 -33.25
CA MET A 22 -21.43 19.53 -31.99
C MET A 22 -21.94 18.63 -30.86
N ILE A 23 -22.98 17.83 -31.11
CA ILE A 23 -23.51 16.87 -30.13
C ILE A 23 -22.48 15.78 -29.82
N ALA A 24 -21.72 15.30 -30.80
CA ALA A 24 -20.67 14.31 -30.58
C ALA A 24 -19.55 14.84 -29.66
N ILE A 25 -19.10 16.07 -29.90
CA ILE A 25 -18.03 16.71 -29.10
C ILE A 25 -18.52 16.99 -27.67
N THR A 26 -19.79 17.37 -27.46
CA THR A 26 -20.31 17.62 -26.11
C THR A 26 -20.40 16.32 -25.30
N ILE A 27 -20.89 15.23 -25.91
CA ILE A 27 -20.91 13.90 -25.27
C ILE A 27 -19.48 13.43 -24.95
N LEU A 28 -18.55 13.61 -25.89
CA LEU A 28 -17.14 13.28 -25.69
C LEU A 28 -16.54 14.07 -24.51
N ALA A 29 -16.83 15.38 -24.43
CA ALA A 29 -16.33 16.22 -23.35
C ALA A 29 -16.82 15.74 -21.97
N ILE A 30 -18.10 15.37 -21.85
CA ILE A 30 -18.65 14.78 -20.62
C ILE A 30 -17.96 13.46 -20.28
N GLY A 31 -17.73 12.60 -21.27
CA GLY A 31 -17.01 11.33 -21.10
C GLY A 31 -15.57 11.51 -20.58
N LEU A 32 -14.84 12.49 -21.12
CA LEU A 32 -13.45 12.79 -20.71
C LEU A 32 -13.37 13.28 -19.26
N LEU A 33 -14.34 14.05 -18.78
CA LEU A 33 -14.41 14.46 -17.37
C LEU A 33 -14.61 13.26 -16.43
N GLY A 34 -15.41 12.28 -16.85
CA GLY A 34 -15.55 11.02 -16.12
C GLY A 34 -14.21 10.28 -15.98
N ILE A 35 -13.44 10.17 -17.06
CA ILE A 35 -12.12 9.53 -17.07
C ILE A 35 -11.12 10.26 -16.17
N ALA A 36 -11.13 11.59 -16.16
CA ALA A 36 -10.25 12.38 -15.29
C ALA A 36 -10.46 12.04 -13.80
N SER A 37 -11.71 11.81 -13.38
CA SER A 37 -12.01 11.38 -12.01
C SER A 37 -11.45 9.99 -11.69
N MET A 38 -11.55 9.05 -12.64
CA MET A 38 -11.00 7.71 -12.52
C MET A 38 -9.46 7.73 -12.41
N GLN A 39 -8.79 8.57 -13.21
CA GLN A 39 -7.34 8.72 -13.17
C GLN A 39 -6.84 9.18 -11.80
N MET A 40 -7.51 10.15 -11.16
CA MET A 40 -7.14 10.59 -9.81
C MET A 40 -7.23 9.45 -8.79
N ASN A 41 -8.25 8.61 -8.90
CA ASN A 41 -8.41 7.45 -8.02
C ASN A 41 -7.34 6.38 -8.27
N ALA A 42 -7.01 6.13 -9.54
CA ALA A 42 -5.94 5.21 -9.91
C ALA A 42 -4.58 5.66 -9.34
N ILE A 43 -4.24 6.94 -9.45
CA ILE A 43 -2.99 7.49 -8.90
C ILE A 43 -2.93 7.33 -7.38
N ARG A 44 -4.03 7.65 -6.68
CA ARG A 44 -4.11 7.48 -5.22
C ARG A 44 -4.01 6.01 -4.80
N GLY A 45 -4.64 5.12 -5.56
CA GLY A 45 -4.54 3.68 -5.37
C GLY A 45 -3.12 3.18 -5.53
N ASN A 46 -2.44 3.59 -6.61
CA ASN A 46 -1.05 3.20 -6.87
C ASN A 46 -0.12 3.67 -5.74
N SER A 47 -0.21 4.95 -5.35
CA SER A 47 0.60 5.48 -4.26
C SER A 47 0.35 4.76 -2.93
N LEU A 48 -0.88 4.32 -2.66
CA LEU A 48 -1.17 3.49 -1.49
C LEU A 48 -0.51 2.10 -1.60
N SER A 49 -0.64 1.44 -2.75
CA SER A 49 -0.03 0.14 -3.02
C SER A 49 1.51 0.19 -2.93
N ASP A 50 2.13 1.25 -3.45
CA ASP A 50 3.57 1.48 -3.36
C ASP A 50 4.01 1.58 -1.88
N ASN A 51 3.29 2.36 -1.08
CA ASN A 51 3.57 2.48 0.35
C ASN A 51 3.36 1.17 1.13
N ILE A 52 2.32 0.40 0.80
CA ILE A 52 2.08 -0.91 1.41
C ILE A 52 3.25 -1.85 1.09
N THR A 53 3.65 -1.92 -0.17
CA THR A 53 4.75 -2.80 -0.61
C THR A 53 6.04 -2.46 0.12
N CYS A 54 6.38 -1.16 0.18
CA CYS A 54 7.55 -0.70 0.92
C CYS A 54 7.43 -0.97 2.43
N ALA A 55 6.27 -0.71 3.04
CA ALA A 55 6.05 -0.96 4.46
C ALA A 55 6.19 -2.45 4.82
N VAL A 56 5.72 -3.35 3.96
CA VAL A 56 5.90 -4.81 4.13
C VAL A 56 7.38 -5.16 4.05
N ALA A 57 8.11 -4.70 3.03
CA ALA A 57 9.55 -4.95 2.93
C ALA A 57 10.31 -4.44 4.18
N LEU A 58 9.99 -3.23 4.65
CA LEU A 58 10.59 -2.66 5.86
C LEU A 58 10.27 -3.45 7.14
N ALA A 59 9.12 -4.10 7.19
CA ALA A 59 8.71 -4.95 8.31
C ALA A 59 9.40 -6.33 8.23
N GLU A 60 9.49 -6.91 7.02
CA GLU A 60 10.19 -8.17 6.75
C GLU A 60 11.68 -8.04 7.07
N ASP A 61 12.36 -7.00 6.55
CA ASP A 61 13.77 -6.74 6.80
C ASP A 61 14.07 -6.64 8.30
N LYS A 62 13.25 -5.88 9.04
CA LYS A 62 13.43 -5.73 10.50
C LYS A 62 13.10 -7.02 11.23
N MET A 63 12.10 -7.79 10.78
CA MET A 63 11.79 -9.08 11.37
C MET A 63 12.93 -10.08 11.17
N GLU A 64 13.53 -10.13 9.99
CA GLU A 64 14.69 -10.98 9.71
C GLU A 64 15.88 -10.60 10.60
N GLU A 65 16.17 -9.30 10.72
CA GLU A 65 17.19 -8.77 11.62
C GLU A 65 16.98 -9.28 13.05
N LEU A 66 15.79 -9.07 13.62
CA LEU A 66 15.45 -9.46 15.00
C LEU A 66 15.47 -10.99 15.20
N MET A 67 15.01 -11.75 14.20
CA MET A 67 15.04 -13.21 14.27
C MET A 67 16.46 -13.78 14.16
N GLY A 68 17.39 -13.05 13.54
CA GLY A 68 18.81 -13.40 13.46
C GLY A 68 19.62 -13.11 14.73
N LEU A 69 19.12 -12.28 15.66
CA LEU A 69 19.80 -11.93 16.91
C LEU A 69 19.81 -13.09 17.93
N ALA A 70 20.67 -13.01 18.95
CA ALA A 70 20.63 -13.95 20.06
C ALA A 70 19.36 -13.77 20.90
N TYR A 71 18.89 -14.81 21.58
CA TYR A 71 17.66 -14.73 22.41
C TYR A 71 17.75 -13.66 23.51
N SER A 72 18.94 -13.45 24.09
CA SER A 72 19.22 -12.47 25.14
C SER A 72 19.69 -11.10 24.61
N ASP A 73 19.49 -10.83 23.31
CA ASP A 73 19.92 -9.55 22.74
C ASP A 73 19.07 -8.38 23.29
N PRO A 74 19.68 -7.24 23.67
CA PRO A 74 18.95 -6.07 24.18
C PRO A 74 17.88 -5.51 23.23
N ALA A 75 17.97 -5.79 21.92
CA ALA A 75 16.95 -5.42 20.95
C ALA A 75 15.66 -6.23 21.08
N LEU A 76 15.70 -7.37 21.79
CA LEU A 76 14.59 -8.29 22.07
C LEU A 76 14.13 -8.27 23.53
N GLU A 77 14.50 -7.22 24.28
CA GLU A 77 13.97 -7.00 25.63
C GLU A 77 12.53 -6.48 25.57
N ASP A 78 11.63 -7.16 26.27
CA ASP A 78 10.30 -6.67 26.63
C ASP A 78 10.47 -5.58 27.70
N THR A 79 10.22 -4.34 27.29
CA THR A 79 10.37 -3.15 28.12
C THR A 79 9.02 -2.58 28.56
N VAL A 80 7.92 -2.99 27.92
CA VAL A 80 6.58 -2.47 28.11
C VAL A 80 5.56 -3.61 28.24
N LEU A 81 5.50 -4.18 29.44
CA LEU A 81 4.55 -5.24 29.80
C LEU A 81 3.07 -4.88 29.54
N GLU A 82 2.73 -3.59 29.56
CA GLU A 82 1.35 -3.11 29.31
C GLU A 82 0.87 -3.42 27.88
N ASN A 83 1.78 -3.58 26.92
CA ASN A 83 1.43 -3.86 25.53
C ASN A 83 1.28 -5.37 25.24
N ASN A 84 1.63 -6.27 26.18
CA ASN A 84 1.63 -7.73 25.95
C ASN A 84 0.25 -8.29 25.63
N SER A 85 -0.82 -7.62 26.06
CA SER A 85 -2.21 -7.97 25.69
C SER A 85 -2.56 -7.62 24.24
N SER A 86 -1.79 -6.71 23.62
CA SER A 86 -1.98 -6.27 22.24
C SER A 86 -0.66 -5.76 21.66
N LEU A 87 0.16 -6.69 21.14
CA LEU A 87 1.46 -6.38 20.55
C LEU A 87 1.38 -5.54 19.27
N THR A 88 0.19 -5.28 18.73
CA THR A 88 -0.04 -4.36 17.61
C THR A 88 -0.30 -2.91 18.04
N SER A 89 -0.30 -2.63 19.36
CA SER A 89 -0.44 -1.28 19.90
C SER A 89 0.75 -0.39 19.52
N VAL A 90 0.45 0.83 19.10
CA VAL A 90 1.44 1.85 18.70
C VAL A 90 1.30 3.13 19.52
N THR A 91 0.62 3.03 20.66
CA THR A 91 0.38 4.14 21.58
C THR A 91 1.71 4.75 22.01
N GLU A 92 1.81 6.07 21.93
CA GLU A 92 3.03 6.78 22.30
C GLU A 92 3.43 6.48 23.75
N GLY A 93 4.69 6.10 23.95
CA GLY A 93 5.20 5.71 25.27
C GLY A 93 4.87 4.28 25.71
N LEU A 94 4.05 3.54 24.95
CA LEU A 94 3.68 2.15 25.25
C LEU A 94 4.18 1.16 24.18
N VAL A 95 5.29 1.49 23.52
CA VAL A 95 5.95 0.64 22.54
C VAL A 95 7.33 0.29 23.06
N ASP A 96 7.80 -0.93 22.81
CA ASP A 96 9.11 -1.35 23.34
C ASP A 96 10.23 -0.58 22.68
N LYS A 97 10.21 -0.56 21.34
CA LYS A 97 11.23 0.10 20.54
C LYS A 97 10.59 0.72 19.30
N GLN A 98 11.20 1.80 18.83
CA GLN A 98 10.71 2.49 17.64
C GLN A 98 11.81 3.24 16.90
N GLU A 99 11.59 3.39 15.60
CA GLU A 99 12.36 4.24 14.70
C GLU A 99 11.38 5.20 14.01
N LEU A 100 11.67 6.49 14.12
CA LEU A 100 10.84 7.55 13.56
C LEU A 100 11.42 8.01 12.22
N ARG A 101 10.52 8.32 11.28
CA ARG A 101 10.85 8.97 10.00
C ARG A 101 11.89 8.20 9.18
N ILE A 102 11.66 6.90 9.02
CA ILE A 102 12.50 6.05 8.15
C ILE A 102 12.07 6.19 6.70
N ASP A 103 13.04 6.19 5.79
CA ASP A 103 12.84 6.17 4.34
C ASP A 103 12.53 4.76 3.83
N GLU A 104 12.34 4.64 2.51
CA GLU A 104 12.04 3.37 1.84
C GLU A 104 13.17 2.34 1.95
N THR A 105 14.37 2.75 2.37
CA THR A 105 15.53 1.89 2.60
C THR A 105 15.73 1.54 4.08
N GLY A 106 14.81 1.99 4.95
CA GLY A 106 14.86 1.75 6.38
C GLY A 106 15.83 2.65 7.14
N LYS A 107 16.37 3.69 6.50
CA LYS A 107 17.30 4.64 7.14
C LYS A 107 16.54 5.80 7.78
N PRO A 108 16.92 6.23 8.99
CA PRO A 108 16.28 7.37 9.63
C PRO A 108 16.59 8.68 8.92
N GLY A 109 15.62 9.59 8.85
CA GLY A 109 15.83 10.96 8.36
C GLY A 109 14.59 11.60 7.73
N ALA A 110 14.61 11.74 6.42
CA ALA A 110 13.57 12.46 5.65
C ALA A 110 12.33 11.61 5.34
N GLY A 111 12.30 10.35 5.75
CA GLY A 111 11.21 9.45 5.42
C GLY A 111 9.91 9.69 6.19
N HIS A 112 8.84 9.05 5.73
CA HIS A 112 7.48 9.18 6.25
C HIS A 112 6.96 7.92 6.95
N PHE A 113 7.77 6.87 7.00
CA PHE A 113 7.44 5.67 7.75
C PHE A 113 7.88 5.80 9.21
N ARG A 114 7.11 5.18 10.09
CA ARG A 114 7.47 4.92 11.49
C ARG A 114 7.48 3.41 11.65
N ARG A 115 8.54 2.86 12.22
CA ARG A 115 8.63 1.43 12.51
C ARG A 115 8.67 1.23 14.01
N VAL A 116 7.87 0.29 14.49
CA VAL A 116 7.75 -0.09 15.89
C VAL A 116 7.97 -1.59 15.96
N TRP A 117 8.61 -2.08 17.00
CA TRP A 117 8.55 -3.50 17.32
C TRP A 117 8.27 -3.68 18.79
N ASN A 118 7.27 -4.50 19.08
CA ASN A 118 6.86 -4.85 20.43
C ASN A 118 7.23 -6.30 20.71
N ILE A 119 7.60 -6.59 21.95
CA ILE A 119 8.04 -7.90 22.40
C ILE A 119 7.20 -8.30 23.61
N ALA A 120 6.69 -9.54 23.62
CA ALA A 120 6.16 -10.16 24.83
C ALA A 120 6.95 -11.41 25.18
N ASP A 121 7.44 -11.46 26.42
CA ASP A 121 8.11 -12.63 26.98
C ASP A 121 7.11 -13.69 27.47
N ASP A 122 7.54 -14.95 27.42
CA ASP A 122 6.77 -16.13 27.82
C ASP A 122 5.40 -16.28 27.14
N MET A 123 5.28 -15.74 25.92
CA MET A 123 4.07 -15.82 25.11
C MET A 123 4.34 -16.39 23.71
N PRO A 124 3.48 -17.28 23.19
CA PRO A 124 2.28 -17.85 23.86
C PRO A 124 2.60 -18.99 24.85
N ILE A 125 3.87 -19.41 24.92
CA ILE A 125 4.35 -20.45 25.83
C ILE A 125 5.57 -19.95 26.63
N PRO A 126 5.88 -20.56 27.78
CA PRO A 126 7.12 -20.29 28.50
C PRO A 126 8.36 -20.48 27.61
N ASP A 127 9.41 -19.70 27.89
CA ASP A 127 10.70 -19.70 27.17
C ASP A 127 10.57 -19.31 25.69
N SER A 128 9.56 -18.49 25.36
CA SER A 128 9.38 -17.94 24.02
C SER A 128 9.14 -16.43 24.06
N LYS A 129 9.58 -15.75 23.01
CA LYS A 129 9.34 -14.32 22.80
C LYS A 129 8.46 -14.16 21.58
N THR A 130 7.35 -13.45 21.72
CA THR A 130 6.56 -13.01 20.57
C THR A 130 7.03 -11.63 20.16
N VAL A 131 7.49 -11.49 18.92
CA VAL A 131 7.95 -10.22 18.34
C VAL A 131 6.96 -9.78 17.28
N THR A 132 6.43 -8.56 17.40
CA THR A 132 5.53 -7.96 16.41
C THR A 132 6.14 -6.67 15.87
N VAL A 133 6.47 -6.66 14.59
CA VAL A 133 6.99 -5.50 13.86
C VAL A 133 5.83 -4.80 13.16
N ILE A 134 5.72 -3.49 13.34
CA ILE A 134 4.65 -2.66 12.80
C ILE A 134 5.27 -1.50 12.04
N VAL A 135 4.87 -1.30 10.80
CA VAL A 135 5.29 -0.15 9.98
C VAL A 135 4.08 0.70 9.67
N LEU A 136 4.16 1.98 10.05
CA LEU A 136 3.10 2.97 9.96
C LEU A 136 3.47 4.09 9.01
N TRP A 137 2.48 4.66 8.33
CA TRP A 137 2.68 5.86 7.50
C TRP A 137 1.44 6.76 7.51
N LYS A 138 1.60 7.93 6.89
CA LYS A 138 0.51 8.92 6.70
C LYS A 138 -0.11 9.34 8.04
N ARG A 139 0.76 9.67 9.01
CA ARG A 139 0.41 10.00 10.42
C ARG A 139 -0.34 8.84 11.09
N ASP A 140 0.25 7.66 11.03
CA ASP A 140 -0.22 6.43 11.67
C ASP A 140 -1.64 5.97 11.27
N ARG A 141 -2.18 6.49 10.16
CA ARG A 141 -3.50 6.10 9.65
C ARG A 141 -3.49 4.77 8.90
N HIS A 142 -2.33 4.38 8.42
CA HIS A 142 -2.13 3.13 7.71
C HIS A 142 -0.98 2.40 8.39
N GLN A 143 -1.14 1.08 8.52
CA GLN A 143 -0.14 0.24 9.14
C GLN A 143 -0.12 -1.14 8.48
N VAL A 144 1.03 -1.78 8.54
CA VAL A 144 1.20 -3.22 8.33
C VAL A 144 1.89 -3.79 9.56
N SER A 145 1.54 -5.02 9.94
CA SER A 145 2.15 -5.68 11.08
C SER A 145 2.50 -7.12 10.73
N LEU A 146 3.68 -7.56 11.14
CA LEU A 146 4.12 -8.95 11.06
C LEU A 146 4.43 -9.43 12.47
N THR A 147 4.00 -10.65 12.80
CA THR A 147 4.25 -11.27 14.10
C THR A 147 4.99 -12.59 13.92
N SER A 148 6.02 -12.81 14.72
CA SER A 148 6.78 -14.06 14.78
C SER A 148 7.03 -14.45 16.22
N VAL A 149 7.31 -15.75 16.45
CA VAL A 149 7.66 -16.28 17.77
C VAL A 149 9.06 -16.86 17.69
N LYS A 150 9.92 -16.41 18.60
CA LYS A 150 11.28 -16.95 18.80
C LYS A 150 11.29 -17.82 20.04
N ARG A 151 11.93 -18.98 19.98
CA ARG A 151 12.19 -19.84 21.14
C ARG A 151 13.67 -19.81 21.49
N THR A 152 13.97 -19.96 22.77
CA THR A 152 15.33 -20.15 23.31
C THR A 152 16.00 -21.37 22.72
#